data_AF-A0A6N3HT40-F1
#
_entry.id   AF-A0A6N3HT40-F1
#
_cell.length_a   1.000
_cell.length_b   1.000
_cell.length_c   1.000
_cell.angle_alpha   90.00
_cell.angle_beta   90.00
_cell.angle_gamma   90.00
#
_symmetry.space_group_name_H-M   'P 1'
#
loop_
_entity.id
_entity.type
_entity.pdbx_description
1 polymer ?
#
loop_
_entity_poly.entity_id
_entity_poly.type
_entity_poly.pdbx_seq_one_letter_code
_entity_poly.pdbx_strand_id
1 'polypeptide(L)'
;MKIILRFTVLITTLIAMLCLFLLTADKYDVIYDSDPFIKSGSFINDSDGKMASGVVVCLAVLLQSAFCFYEKAKIWKLFSFVLILSTLLFYAVR
;
A
#
# COMPACT_ATOMS: atom_id res chain seq x y z
N MET A 1 -14.79 -0.48 22.77
CA MET A 1 -13.50 -1.06 22.33
C MET A 1 -13.51 -1.58 20.88
N LYS A 2 -14.40 -2.50 20.47
CA LYS A 2 -14.38 -3.09 19.11
C LYS A 2 -14.53 -2.07 17.95
N ILE A 3 -15.35 -1.04 18.13
CA ILE A 3 -15.53 0.04 17.13
C ILE A 3 -14.25 0.87 16.95
N ILE A 4 -13.57 1.21 18.05
CA ILE A 4 -12.31 1.95 18.00
C ILE A 4 -11.27 1.11 17.25
N LEU A 5 -11.14 -0.18 17.59
CA LEU A 5 -10.23 -1.11 16.90
C LEU A 5 -10.51 -1.17 15.38
N ARG A 6 -11.78 -1.26 14.97
CA ARG A 6 -12.19 -1.23 13.55
C ARG A 6 -11.72 0.04 12.85
N PHE A 7 -11.96 1.20 13.44
CA PHE A 7 -11.54 2.48 12.88
C PHE A 7 -10.02 2.62 12.84
N THR A 8 -9.31 2.20 13.88
CA THR A 8 -7.84 2.23 13.91
C THR A 8 -7.24 1.41 12.76
N VAL A 9 -7.76 0.19 12.51
CA VAL A 9 -7.30 -0.67 11.40
C VAL A 9 -7.64 -0.04 10.04
N LEU A 10 -8.81 0.56 9.90
CA LEU A 10 -9.21 1.25 8.66
C LEU A 10 -8.29 2.45 8.35
N ILE A 11 -7.98 3.26 9.37
CA ILE A 11 -7.09 4.42 9.23
C ILE A 11 -5.66 3.98 8.93
N THR A 12 -5.13 2.99 9.65
CA THR A 12 -3.76 2.49 9.40
C THR A 12 -3.61 1.90 8.01
N THR A 13 -4.65 1.26 7.48
CA THR A 13 -4.61 0.66 6.13
C THR A 13 -4.71 1.72 5.02
N LEU A 14 -5.49 2.77 5.23
CA LEU A 14 -5.47 3.98 4.38
C LEU A 14 -4.08 4.63 4.35
N ILE A 15 -3.45 4.78 5.52
CA ILE A 15 -2.09 5.34 5.63
C ILE A 15 -1.09 4.43 4.91
N ALA A 16 -1.20 3.10 5.06
CA ALA A 16 -0.32 2.16 4.36
C ALA A 16 -0.45 2.26 2.84
N MET A 17 -1.67 2.39 2.30
CA MET A 17 -1.89 2.64 0.87
C MET A 17 -1.26 3.96 0.41
N LEU A 18 -1.35 5.01 1.21
CA LEU A 18 -0.76 6.32 0.89
C LEU A 18 0.77 6.27 0.95
N CYS A 19 1.35 5.55 1.91
CA CYS A 19 2.79 5.28 1.97
C CYS A 19 3.25 4.46 0.76
N LEU A 20 2.49 3.45 0.33
CA LEU A 20 2.79 2.71 -0.90
C LEU A 20 2.77 3.62 -2.12
N PHE A 21 1.83 4.56 -2.19
CA PHE A 21 1.80 5.52 -3.29
C PHE A 21 3.05 6.40 -3.31
N LEU A 22 3.44 6.96 -2.16
CA LEU A 22 4.59 7.86 -2.03
C LEU A 22 5.94 7.16 -2.18
N LEU A 23 6.12 5.98 -1.59
CA LEU A 23 7.38 5.22 -1.65
C LEU A 23 7.72 4.77 -3.07
N THR A 24 6.70 4.65 -3.90
CA THR A 24 6.86 4.10 -5.23
C THR A 24 6.76 5.18 -6.31
N ALA A 25 6.25 6.37 -6.00
CA ALA A 25 6.30 7.54 -6.88
C ALA A 25 7.76 7.83 -7.25
N ASP A 26 8.04 7.94 -8.55
CA ASP A 26 9.38 8.25 -9.01
C ASP A 26 9.69 9.70 -8.60
N LYS A 27 10.75 9.88 -7.82
CA LYS A 27 11.17 11.22 -7.35
C LYS A 27 11.52 12.14 -8.52
N TYR A 28 11.81 11.55 -9.68
CA TYR A 28 12.24 12.25 -10.88
C TYR A 28 11.14 12.39 -11.93
N ASP A 29 9.89 12.04 -11.62
CA ASP A 29 8.75 12.14 -12.57
C ASP A 29 8.64 13.54 -13.18
N VAL A 30 8.79 14.57 -12.34
CA VAL A 30 8.77 15.98 -12.77
C VAL A 30 9.89 16.30 -13.76
N ILE A 31 11.05 15.65 -13.63
CA ILE A 31 12.20 15.86 -14.52
C ILE A 31 11.99 15.16 -15.86
N TYR A 32 11.39 13.95 -15.84
CA TYR A 32 11.02 13.25 -17.07
C TYR A 32 9.93 13.99 -17.86
N ASP A 33 9.00 14.65 -17.17
CA ASP A 33 7.97 15.47 -17.82
C ASP A 33 8.52 16.79 -18.39
N SER A 34 9.62 17.30 -17.82
CA SER A 34 10.17 18.59 -18.24
C SER A 34 11.25 18.48 -19.33
N ASP A 35 11.90 17.33 -19.49
CA ASP A 35 12.83 17.09 -20.61
C ASP A 35 12.49 15.79 -21.36
N PRO A 36 11.92 15.88 -22.58
CA PRO A 36 11.56 14.70 -23.38
C PRO A 36 12.78 13.90 -23.88
N PHE A 37 14.01 14.40 -23.74
CA PHE A 37 15.22 13.65 -24.07
C PHE A 37 15.69 12.72 -22.94
N ILE A 38 15.19 12.92 -21.72
CA ILE A 38 15.51 12.06 -20.58
C ILE A 38 14.44 10.97 -20.47
N LYS A 39 14.80 9.73 -20.81
CA LYS A 39 13.88 8.59 -20.67
C LYS A 39 13.49 8.38 -19.21
N SER A 40 12.19 8.17 -18.98
CA SER A 40 11.65 7.76 -17.68
C SER A 40 12.37 6.51 -17.16
N GLY A 41 12.87 6.57 -15.92
CA GLY A 41 13.68 5.51 -15.30
C GLY A 41 15.17 5.52 -15.69
N SER A 42 15.66 6.56 -16.39
CA SER A 42 17.09 6.74 -16.71
C SER A 42 17.92 7.12 -15.48
N PHE A 43 17.32 7.78 -14.49
CA PHE A 43 18.02 8.04 -13.23
C PHE A 43 17.96 6.79 -12.36
N ILE A 44 19.08 6.44 -11.74
CA ILE A 44 19.15 5.35 -10.77
C ILE A 44 18.25 5.72 -9.60
N ASN A 45 17.05 5.16 -9.59
CA ASN A 45 16.17 5.21 -8.45
C ASN A 45 16.64 4.12 -7.50
N ASP A 46 17.36 4.53 -6.46
CA ASP A 46 18.02 3.61 -5.52
C ASP A 46 16.99 2.59 -5.00
N SER A 47 17.33 1.30 -5.10
CA SER A 47 16.40 0.16 -5.10
C SER A 47 15.59 -0.04 -3.81
N ASP A 48 15.85 0.77 -2.79
CA ASP A 48 15.22 0.74 -1.48
C ASP A 48 13.70 0.99 -1.55
N GLY A 49 13.22 1.81 -2.50
CA GLY A 49 11.79 2.08 -2.65
C GLY A 49 10.96 0.83 -2.98
N LYS A 50 11.50 -0.06 -3.83
CA LYS A 50 10.84 -1.34 -4.16
C LYS A 50 10.82 -2.29 -2.96
N MET A 51 11.95 -2.41 -2.25
CA MET A 51 12.02 -3.26 -1.05
C MET A 51 11.13 -2.74 0.08
N ALA A 52 11.14 -1.42 0.33
CA ALA A 52 10.31 -0.76 1.32
C ALA A 52 8.81 -0.91 0.99
N SER A 53 8.41 -0.73 -0.28
CA SER A 53 7.02 -0.92 -0.70
C SER A 53 6.56 -2.37 -0.46
N GLY A 54 7.38 -3.37 -0.77
CA GLY A 54 7.08 -4.77 -0.49
C GLY A 54 6.89 -5.06 1.00
N VAL A 55 7.74 -4.48 1.86
CA VAL A 55 7.61 -4.62 3.33
C VAL A 55 6.32 -3.98 3.84
N VAL A 56 5.94 -2.81 3.33
CA VAL A 56 4.69 -2.12 3.71
C VAL A 56 3.47 -2.93 3.28
N VAL A 57 3.45 -3.51 2.06
CA VAL A 57 2.37 -4.41 1.63
C VAL A 57 2.28 -5.62 2.56
N CYS A 58 3.41 -6.28 2.85
CA CYS A 58 3.45 -7.45 3.72
C CYS A 58 2.87 -7.14 5.12
N LEU A 59 3.28 -6.02 5.72
CA LEU A 59 2.76 -5.59 7.02
C LEU A 59 1.26 -5.29 6.98
N ALA A 60 0.77 -4.63 5.93
CA ALA A 60 -0.65 -4.34 5.77
C ALA A 60 -1.46 -5.64 5.69
N VAL A 61 -1.06 -6.57 4.82
CA VAL A 61 -1.73 -7.87 4.63
C VAL A 61 -1.74 -8.69 5.93
N LEU A 62 -0.62 -8.73 6.66
CA LEU A 62 -0.55 -9.41 7.96
C LEU A 62 -1.50 -8.77 8.98
N LEU A 63 -1.55 -7.45 9.05
CA LEU A 63 -2.45 -6.73 9.96
C LEU A 63 -3.93 -7.00 9.64
N GLN A 64 -4.32 -6.93 8.37
CA GLN A 64 -5.70 -7.16 7.95
C GLN A 64 -6.11 -8.63 8.05
N SER A 65 -5.18 -9.57 7.84
CA SER A 65 -5.44 -10.99 8.07
C SER A 65 -5.67 -11.29 9.56
N ALA A 66 -4.80 -10.77 10.44
CA ALA A 66 -4.98 -10.88 11.89
C ALA A 66 -6.31 -10.28 12.36
N PHE A 67 -6.68 -9.11 11.82
CA PHE A 67 -7.97 -8.48 12.10
C PHE A 67 -9.15 -9.32 11.59
N CYS A 68 -9.04 -9.94 10.41
CA CYS A 68 -10.05 -10.85 9.88
C CYS A 68 -10.25 -12.07 10.79
N PHE A 69 -9.20 -12.63 11.38
CA PHE A 69 -9.33 -13.73 12.36
C PHE A 69 -9.96 -13.29 13.68
N TYR A 70 -9.63 -12.08 14.16
CA TYR A 70 -10.18 -11.54 15.41
C TYR A 70 -11.66 -11.18 15.31
N GLU A 71 -12.09 -10.63 14.17
CA GLU A 71 -13.43 -10.08 14.00
C GLU A 71 -14.46 -11.17 13.61
N LYS A 72 -15.45 -11.40 14.48
CA LYS A 72 -16.48 -12.44 14.23
C LYS A 72 -17.58 -11.98 13.27
N ALA A 73 -17.73 -10.66 13.06
CA ALA A 73 -18.77 -10.11 12.20
C ALA A 73 -18.46 -10.34 10.72
N LYS A 74 -19.34 -11.07 10.02
CA LYS A 74 -19.17 -11.48 8.61
C LYS A 74 -18.94 -10.31 7.66
N ILE A 75 -19.62 -9.18 7.89
CA ILE A 75 -19.46 -7.94 7.10
C ILE A 75 -18.03 -7.40 7.18
N TRP A 76 -17.46 -7.35 8.39
CA TRP A 76 -16.11 -6.78 8.60
C TRP A 76 -14.99 -7.70 8.09
N LYS A 77 -15.21 -9.02 8.11
CA LYS A 77 -14.34 -9.99 7.44
C LYS A 77 -14.31 -9.77 5.93
N LEU A 78 -15.49 -9.58 5.32
CA LEU A 78 -15.58 -9.33 3.88
C LEU A 78 -14.89 -8.02 3.49
N PHE A 79 -15.10 -6.95 4.27
CA PHE A 79 -14.38 -5.67 4.08
C PHE A 79 -12.86 -5.84 4.17
N SER A 80 -12.35 -6.58 5.16
CA SER A 80 -10.90 -6.82 5.29
C SER A 80 -10.36 -7.62 4.12
N PHE A 81 -11.11 -8.62 3.64
CA PHE A 81 -10.72 -9.40 2.47
C PHE A 81 -10.65 -8.53 1.21
N VAL A 82 -11.66 -7.67 0.98
CA VAL A 82 -11.66 -6.71 -0.13
C VAL A 82 -10.47 -5.76 -0.05
N LEU A 83 -10.15 -5.25 1.14
CA LEU A 83 -8.99 -4.37 1.33
C LEU A 83 -7.67 -5.08 1.05
N ILE A 84 -7.49 -6.32 1.52
CA ILE A 84 -6.29 -7.13 1.20
C ILE A 84 -6.16 -7.33 -0.31
N LEU A 85 -7.25 -7.74 -0.97
CA LEU A 85 -7.27 -7.96 -2.41
C LEU A 85 -6.95 -6.67 -3.18
N SER A 86 -7.51 -5.54 -2.75
CA SER A 86 -7.24 -4.24 -3.33
C SER A 86 -5.77 -3.84 -3.18
N THR A 87 -5.17 -4.01 -2.00
CA THR A 87 -3.75 -3.69 -1.77
C THR A 87 -2.84 -4.56 -2.62
N LEU A 88 -3.14 -5.85 -2.73
CA LEU A 88 -2.39 -6.79 -3.58
C LEU A 88 -2.51 -6.43 -5.07
N LEU A 89 -3.72 -6.12 -5.55
CA LEU A 89 -3.92 -5.67 -6.93
C LEU A 89 -3.17 -4.37 -7.20
N PHE A 90 -3.21 -3.42 -6.28
CA PHE A 90 -2.51 -2.14 -6.42
C PHE A 90 -0.98 -2.33 -6.46
N TYR A 91 -0.46 -3.30 -5.72
CA TYR A 91 0.95 -3.68 -5.78
C TYR A 91 1.29 -4.44 -7.07
N ALA A 92 0.42 -5.34 -7.55
CA ALA A 92 0.68 -6.19 -8.71
C ALA A 92 0.49 -5.50 -10.08
N VAL A 93 -0.35 -4.46 -10.15
CA VAL A 93 -0.52 -3.62 -11.35
C VAL A 93 0.71 -2.71 -11.58
N ARG A 94 1.60 -2.64 -10.60
CA ARG A 94 2.82 -1.85 -10.63
C ARG A 94 4.06 -2.71 -10.85
#